data_AF-A0A1G9X8Q1-F1
#
_entry.id   AF-A0A1G9X8Q1-F1
#
_cell.length_a   1.000
_cell.length_b   1.000
_cell.length_c   1.000
_cell.angle_alpha   90.00
_cell.angle_beta   90.00
_cell.angle_gamma   90.00
#
_symmetry.space_group_name_H-M   'P 1'
#
loop_
_entity.id
_entity.type
_entity.pdbx_description
1 polymer ?
#
loop_
_entity_poly.entity_id
_entity_poly.type
_entity_poly.pdbx_seq_one_letter_code
_entity_poly.pdbx_strand_id
1 'polypeptide(L)'
;MTRVEPAEWDTSPLTEAAPAPRPRAEAPVAEPPAQDPPSPADRLAGLVADRSRKGWLIKGGALAGVALLSGTLWSATDRTVTGTASLPPDPPQLVYEEHVQVKDEDCAAHAYDDTQKFFQKNPCKNMVRRLFATKAKDGAPVVVSLAVVEMHTPQAAAELEKLTSSNNTGNVNDLIRENHNVPGGPARFNEAGYASEVQGKKVLIAESEFYAYSRKDVDLLREVSKDTLRLVNEG
;
A
#
# COMPACT_ATOMS: atom_id res chain seq x y z
N MET A 1 30.06 61.39 -15.03
CA MET A 1 28.62 61.50 -15.31
C MET A 1 27.97 60.24 -14.75
N THR A 2 26.98 60.45 -13.89
CA THR A 2 26.72 59.68 -12.67
C THR A 2 25.82 58.46 -12.89
N ARG A 3 26.21 57.35 -12.26
CA ARG A 3 25.46 56.10 -12.08
C ARG A 3 24.29 56.34 -11.12
N VAL A 4 23.09 55.91 -11.48
CA VAL A 4 21.90 55.91 -10.61
C VAL A 4 21.65 54.47 -10.17
N GLU A 5 21.65 54.24 -8.86
CA GLU A 5 21.29 52.98 -8.18
C GLU A 5 19.97 53.16 -7.41
N PRO A 6 19.27 52.06 -7.05
CA PRO A 6 17.81 51.98 -6.98
C PRO A 6 17.19 52.45 -5.66
N ALA A 7 15.89 52.72 -5.68
CA ALA A 7 15.12 53.14 -4.51
C ALA A 7 14.81 51.95 -3.58
N GLU A 8 15.45 51.95 -2.41
CA GLU A 8 15.17 51.10 -1.25
C GLU A 8 13.84 51.53 -0.62
N TRP A 9 12.94 50.57 -0.36
CA TRP A 9 11.71 50.81 0.38
C TRP A 9 11.95 50.54 1.87
N ASP A 10 11.52 51.51 2.68
CA ASP A 10 11.80 51.64 4.11
C ASP A 10 11.18 50.49 4.93
N THR A 11 12.06 49.70 5.52
CA THR A 11 11.76 48.58 6.42
C THR A 11 12.02 48.99 7.87
N SER A 12 11.25 49.92 8.44
CA SER A 12 11.29 50.17 9.88
C SER A 12 9.93 50.53 10.50
N PRO A 13 9.65 50.06 11.73
CA PRO A 13 8.29 49.92 12.24
C PRO A 13 7.82 51.14 13.04
N LEU A 14 6.55 51.51 12.90
CA LEU A 14 5.90 52.40 13.87
C LEU A 14 5.45 51.58 15.09
N THR A 15 6.29 51.64 16.12
CA THR A 15 6.05 51.21 17.51
C THR A 15 5.48 52.39 18.30
N GLU A 16 4.39 52.18 19.06
CA GLU A 16 4.07 52.85 20.34
C GLU A 16 2.81 52.15 20.92
N ALA A 17 2.91 51.11 21.75
CA ALA A 17 3.20 51.01 23.19
C ALA A 17 1.97 51.19 24.12
N ALA A 18 1.68 50.10 24.86
CA ALA A 18 0.56 49.87 25.78
C ALA A 18 0.79 50.44 27.21
N PRO A 19 -0.21 50.35 28.12
CA PRO A 19 -0.05 49.46 29.29
C PRO A 19 -1.39 48.81 29.77
N ALA A 20 -1.49 47.49 29.99
CA ALA A 20 -1.03 46.66 31.13
C ALA A 20 -2.03 46.62 32.33
N PRO A 21 -1.97 45.60 33.22
CA PRO A 21 -2.41 44.22 33.03
C PRO A 21 -3.43 43.78 34.10
N ARG A 22 -3.95 42.55 34.02
CA ARG A 22 -3.98 41.66 35.21
C ARG A 22 -4.15 40.17 34.83
N PRO A 23 -3.61 39.26 35.66
CA PRO A 23 -3.27 37.90 35.31
C PRO A 23 -4.39 36.92 35.69
N ARG A 24 -4.33 35.68 35.17
CA ARG A 24 -3.94 34.52 36.00
C ARG A 24 -4.03 33.18 35.26
N ALA A 25 -2.90 32.47 35.38
CA ALA A 25 -2.65 31.04 35.47
C ALA A 25 -2.95 30.14 34.26
N GLU A 26 -1.84 29.64 33.73
CA GLU A 26 -1.66 28.54 32.80
C GLU A 26 -2.25 27.22 33.29
N ALA A 27 -2.66 26.42 32.31
CA ALA A 27 -2.77 24.97 32.43
C ALA A 27 -1.41 24.33 32.10
N PRO A 28 -0.99 23.28 32.84
CA PRO A 28 0.01 22.35 32.34
C PRO A 28 -0.65 21.11 31.71
N VAL A 29 -0.12 20.75 30.56
CA VAL A 29 -0.26 19.46 29.86
C VAL A 29 0.56 18.38 30.61
N ALA A 30 0.07 17.13 30.66
CA ALA A 30 0.79 15.89 30.27
C ALA A 30 0.30 14.59 30.98
N GLU A 31 -0.04 13.61 30.13
CA GLU A 31 -0.07 12.13 30.12
C GLU A 31 -0.19 11.16 31.35
N PRO A 32 -0.75 9.94 31.11
CA PRO A 32 -1.29 8.96 32.09
C PRO A 32 -0.23 7.92 32.54
N PRO A 33 -0.41 7.15 33.64
CA PRO A 33 -1.25 5.95 33.64
C PRO A 33 -1.81 5.53 35.02
N ALA A 34 -2.36 4.30 35.04
CA ALA A 34 -2.51 3.38 36.16
C ALA A 34 -3.83 3.43 36.96
N GLN A 35 -4.60 2.35 36.76
CA GLN A 35 -5.64 1.86 37.65
C GLN A 35 -4.99 1.25 38.89
N ASP A 36 -5.53 1.55 40.07
CA ASP A 36 -5.32 0.86 41.35
C ASP A 36 -6.44 1.31 42.32
N PRO A 37 -6.75 0.59 43.41
CA PRO A 37 -7.32 -0.74 43.52
C PRO A 37 -8.68 -0.70 44.31
N PRO A 38 -9.45 -1.80 44.38
CA PRO A 38 -10.54 -1.90 45.35
C PRO A 38 -10.04 -1.86 46.81
N SER A 39 -10.95 -1.36 47.66
CA SER A 39 -10.87 -1.00 49.08
C SER A 39 -10.19 -2.03 50.03
N PRO A 40 -9.64 -1.59 51.19
CA PRO A 40 -9.07 -2.42 52.27
C PRO A 40 -10.03 -3.41 52.97
N ALA A 41 -11.25 -3.60 52.48
CA ALA A 41 -12.26 -4.47 53.11
C ALA A 41 -11.98 -5.98 52.92
N ASP A 42 -11.06 -6.38 52.04
CA ASP A 42 -10.85 -7.79 51.67
C ASP A 42 -9.52 -8.40 52.14
N ARG A 43 -8.75 -7.73 53.02
CA ARG A 43 -7.43 -8.23 53.46
C ARG A 43 -7.30 -8.68 54.92
N LEU A 44 -8.39 -8.74 55.69
CA LEU A 44 -8.36 -9.17 57.11
C LEU A 44 -9.52 -10.08 57.51
N ALA A 45 -9.83 -11.05 56.64
CA ALA A 45 -10.44 -12.33 57.02
C ALA A 45 -9.65 -13.43 56.28
N GLY A 46 -8.38 -13.68 56.63
CA GLY A 46 -8.11 -14.40 57.87
C GLY A 46 -8.76 -15.79 57.75
N LEU A 47 -8.23 -16.67 56.91
CA LEU A 47 -7.33 -17.73 57.38
C LEU A 47 -7.83 -18.30 58.72
N VAL A 48 -8.64 -19.36 58.66
CA VAL A 48 -8.54 -20.63 59.42
C VAL A 48 -9.87 -21.37 59.24
N ALA A 49 -9.94 -22.26 58.25
CA ALA A 49 -10.79 -23.45 58.30
C ALA A 49 -10.25 -24.51 57.33
N ASP A 50 -9.01 -24.91 57.57
CA ASP A 50 -8.61 -26.28 57.32
C ASP A 50 -9.39 -27.16 58.28
N ARG A 51 -10.36 -27.95 57.79
CA ARG A 51 -10.56 -29.30 58.32
C ARG A 51 -11.38 -30.20 57.42
N SER A 52 -10.69 -31.27 57.04
CA SER A 52 -11.18 -32.65 57.07
C SER A 52 -11.78 -33.21 55.79
N ARG A 53 -10.85 -33.64 54.94
CA ARG A 53 -10.95 -34.84 54.10
C ARG A 53 -11.42 -36.04 54.93
N LYS A 54 -12.55 -36.66 54.58
CA LYS A 54 -12.78 -38.13 54.53
C LYS A 54 -14.28 -38.40 54.39
N GLY A 55 -14.65 -39.12 53.32
CA GLY A 55 -15.92 -39.85 53.31
C GLY A 55 -16.87 -39.56 52.16
N TRP A 56 -16.40 -39.50 50.91
CA TRP A 56 -17.27 -39.91 49.80
C TRP A 56 -16.45 -40.48 48.63
N LEU A 57 -15.78 -41.59 48.92
CA LEU A 57 -15.40 -42.54 47.89
C LEU A 57 -16.52 -43.58 47.78
N ILE A 58 -16.71 -44.06 46.55
CA ILE A 58 -17.45 -45.27 46.16
C ILE A 58 -18.97 -45.09 46.00
N LYS A 59 -19.37 -44.56 44.83
CA LYS A 59 -20.41 -45.13 43.93
C LYS A 59 -20.68 -44.25 42.70
N GLY A 60 -19.66 -44.05 41.86
CA GLY A 60 -19.82 -43.47 40.52
C GLY A 60 -18.91 -44.11 39.46
N GLY A 61 -18.29 -45.25 39.78
CA GLY A 61 -17.27 -45.89 38.95
C GLY A 61 -17.78 -46.73 37.78
N ALA A 62 -19.04 -46.57 37.34
CA ALA A 62 -19.64 -47.42 36.31
C ALA A 62 -20.08 -46.68 35.03
N LEU A 63 -19.80 -45.37 34.90
CA LEU A 63 -20.08 -44.60 33.67
C LEU A 63 -18.85 -43.92 33.05
N ALA A 64 -17.66 -44.11 33.63
CA ALA A 64 -16.41 -43.55 33.12
C ALA A 64 -15.60 -44.52 32.22
N GLY A 65 -16.13 -45.72 31.93
CA GLY A 65 -15.43 -46.76 31.16
C GLY A 65 -15.75 -46.79 29.65
N VAL A 66 -16.80 -46.12 29.17
CA VAL A 66 -17.22 -46.16 27.76
C VAL A 66 -16.96 -44.83 27.02
N ALA A 67 -16.60 -43.75 27.72
CA ALA A 67 -16.33 -42.45 27.09
C ALA A 67 -14.86 -42.23 26.66
N LEU A 68 -13.94 -43.17 26.94
CA LEU A 68 -12.50 -42.97 26.71
C LEU A 68 -11.89 -43.88 25.61
N LEU A 69 -12.71 -44.63 24.86
CA LEU A 69 -12.24 -45.46 23.73
C LEU A 69 -12.85 -45.09 22.36
N SER A 70 -13.40 -43.89 22.22
CA SER A 70 -13.83 -43.33 20.92
C SER A 70 -13.15 -41.98 20.58
N GLY A 71 -12.08 -41.63 21.29
CA GLY A 71 -11.40 -40.33 21.17
C GLY A 71 -9.96 -40.37 20.65
N THR A 72 -9.42 -41.53 20.30
CA THR A 72 -7.98 -41.69 19.98
C THR A 72 -7.68 -42.16 18.55
N LEU A 73 -8.63 -42.05 17.61
CA LEU A 73 -8.40 -42.36 16.19
C LEU A 73 -8.50 -41.18 15.22
N TRP A 74 -8.57 -39.93 15.69
CA TRP A 74 -8.52 -38.72 14.82
C TRP A 74 -7.34 -37.81 15.14
N SER A 75 -6.18 -38.39 15.43
CA SER A 75 -4.92 -37.64 15.56
C SER A 75 -3.85 -38.24 14.68
N ALA A 76 -4.13 -38.34 13.37
CA ALA A 76 -3.13 -38.66 12.36
C ALA A 76 -3.42 -38.15 10.94
N THR A 77 -4.55 -37.45 10.71
CA THR A 77 -4.85 -36.83 9.40
C THR A 77 -5.57 -35.52 9.65
N ASP A 78 -4.80 -34.44 9.74
CA ASP A 78 -5.14 -33.15 9.14
C ASP A 78 -3.91 -32.25 9.27
N ARG A 79 -2.89 -32.56 8.47
CA ARG A 79 -2.15 -31.50 7.79
C ARG A 79 -2.99 -31.04 6.60
N THR A 80 -4.23 -30.63 6.85
CA THR A 80 -4.93 -29.76 5.90
C THR A 80 -4.23 -28.43 6.05
N VAL A 81 -3.29 -28.19 5.13
CA VAL A 81 -2.90 -26.85 4.75
C VAL A 81 -4.20 -26.07 4.64
N THR A 82 -4.41 -25.09 5.53
CA THR A 82 -5.48 -24.10 5.39
C THR A 82 -5.12 -23.24 4.19
N GLY A 83 -5.22 -23.84 3.00
CA GLY A 83 -5.25 -23.11 1.75
C GLY A 83 -6.60 -22.45 1.74
N THR A 84 -6.67 -21.21 2.20
CA THR A 84 -7.75 -20.32 1.79
C THR A 84 -7.76 -20.41 0.26
N ALA A 85 -8.78 -21.06 -0.30
CA ALA A 85 -9.00 -21.00 -1.73
C ALA A 85 -9.21 -19.52 -2.06
N SER A 86 -8.20 -18.88 -2.63
CA SER A 86 -8.34 -17.52 -3.13
C SER A 86 -9.44 -17.55 -4.19
N LEU A 87 -10.43 -16.67 -4.05
CA LEU A 87 -11.39 -16.43 -5.12
C LEU A 87 -10.62 -16.08 -6.40
N PRO A 88 -11.14 -16.46 -7.58
CA PRO A 88 -10.58 -16.00 -8.83
C PRO A 88 -10.46 -14.47 -8.80
N PRO A 89 -9.36 -13.90 -9.31
CA PRO A 89 -9.23 -12.47 -9.41
C PRO A 89 -10.37 -11.87 -10.23
N ASP A 90 -10.86 -10.69 -9.82
CA ASP A 90 -11.92 -10.00 -10.57
C ASP A 90 -11.41 -9.64 -11.98
N PRO A 91 -12.24 -9.83 -13.03
CA PRO A 91 -11.87 -9.43 -14.39
C PRO A 91 -11.80 -7.90 -14.52
N PRO A 92 -11.09 -7.37 -15.53
CA PRO A 92 -11.13 -5.95 -15.86
C PRO A 92 -12.57 -5.48 -16.12
N GLN A 93 -12.89 -4.27 -15.66
CA GLN A 93 -14.21 -3.66 -15.82
C GLN A 93 -14.28 -2.80 -17.09
N LEU A 94 -13.13 -2.36 -17.60
CA LEU A 94 -13.00 -1.59 -18.83
C LEU A 94 -12.55 -2.49 -19.99
N VAL A 95 -12.78 -2.01 -21.21
CA VAL A 95 -12.31 -2.67 -22.43
C VAL A 95 -11.00 -2.01 -22.87
N TYR A 96 -9.99 -2.82 -23.14
CA TYR A 96 -8.66 -2.36 -23.53
C TYR A 96 -8.32 -2.82 -24.94
N GLU A 97 -7.86 -1.90 -25.77
CA GLU A 97 -7.26 -2.19 -27.06
C GLU A 97 -5.74 -2.09 -26.92
N GLU A 98 -5.03 -3.22 -27.11
CA GLU A 98 -3.57 -3.24 -27.07
C GLU A 98 -2.98 -2.72 -28.38
N HIS A 99 -2.10 -1.72 -28.28
CA HIS A 99 -1.42 -1.15 -29.44
C HIS A 99 0.02 -1.65 -29.57
N VAL A 100 0.72 -1.76 -28.44
CA VAL A 100 2.15 -2.10 -28.43
C VAL A 100 2.46 -2.99 -27.24
N GLN A 101 3.34 -3.96 -27.46
CA GLN A 101 3.99 -4.74 -26.42
C GLN A 101 5.48 -4.89 -26.72
N VAL A 102 6.32 -4.64 -25.72
CA VAL A 102 7.77 -4.83 -25.78
C VAL A 102 8.19 -5.71 -24.61
N LYS A 103 9.12 -6.63 -24.86
CA LYS A 103 9.75 -7.46 -23.84
C LYS A 103 11.23 -7.13 -23.76
N ASP A 104 11.77 -7.07 -22.55
CA ASP A 104 13.18 -6.81 -22.31
C ASP A 104 13.66 -7.51 -21.04
N GLU A 105 14.98 -7.68 -20.88
CA GLU A 105 15.64 -8.22 -19.70
C GLU A 105 16.52 -7.15 -19.00
N ASP A 106 16.87 -6.06 -19.69
CA ASP A 106 17.61 -4.93 -19.15
C ASP A 106 16.67 -3.83 -18.62
N CYS A 107 16.08 -4.08 -17.44
CA CYS A 107 15.22 -3.09 -16.79
C CYS A 107 15.92 -1.76 -16.47
N ALA A 108 17.24 -1.74 -16.30
CA ALA A 108 17.97 -0.52 -15.98
C ALA A 108 18.06 0.43 -17.19
N ALA A 109 18.15 -0.11 -18.41
CA ALA A 109 18.11 0.68 -19.65
C ALA A 109 16.76 1.38 -19.88
N HIS A 110 15.69 0.87 -19.24
CA HIS A 110 14.30 1.28 -19.45
C HIS A 110 13.66 1.85 -18.18
N ALA A 111 14.46 2.44 -17.31
CA ALA A 111 14.00 3.11 -16.10
C ALA A 111 14.76 4.42 -15.92
N TYR A 112 14.25 5.28 -15.05
CA TYR A 112 14.84 6.57 -14.74
C TYR A 112 14.94 6.81 -13.22
N ASP A 113 15.72 7.83 -12.86
CA ASP A 113 16.00 8.28 -11.49
C ASP A 113 16.42 7.15 -10.52
N ASP A 114 15.79 7.04 -9.35
CA ASP A 114 16.17 6.06 -8.33
C ASP A 114 15.72 4.64 -8.69
N THR A 115 14.63 4.49 -9.45
CA THR A 115 14.21 3.20 -10.01
C THR A 115 15.26 2.63 -10.96
N GLN A 116 15.92 3.46 -11.78
CA GLN A 116 17.06 3.02 -12.58
C GLN A 116 18.21 2.50 -11.70
N LYS A 117 18.58 3.25 -10.66
CA LYS A 117 19.65 2.86 -9.72
C LYS A 117 19.28 1.58 -8.97
N PHE A 118 18.00 1.37 -8.68
CA PHE A 118 17.50 0.14 -8.08
C PHE A 118 17.75 -1.05 -9.02
N PHE A 119 17.41 -0.96 -10.30
CA PHE A 119 17.63 -2.05 -11.26
C PHE A 119 19.11 -2.34 -11.52
N GLN A 120 19.99 -1.33 -11.47
CA GLN A 120 21.43 -1.55 -11.57
C GLN A 120 21.98 -2.42 -10.42
N LYS A 121 21.38 -2.35 -9.24
CA LYS A 121 21.77 -3.12 -8.04
C LYS A 121 21.00 -4.43 -7.92
N ASN A 122 19.75 -4.42 -8.36
CA ASN A 122 18.82 -5.53 -8.33
C ASN A 122 18.27 -5.75 -9.75
N PRO A 123 19.04 -6.39 -10.65
CA PRO A 123 18.55 -6.67 -11.99
C PRO A 123 17.22 -7.41 -11.94
N CYS A 124 16.32 -7.10 -12.87
CA CYS A 124 15.14 -7.91 -13.06
C CYS A 124 15.51 -9.18 -13.85
N LYS A 125 14.60 -10.15 -13.86
CA LYS A 125 14.71 -11.31 -14.76
C LYS A 125 14.17 -11.02 -16.14
N ASN A 126 13.03 -10.32 -16.18
CA ASN A 126 12.25 -10.04 -17.36
C ASN A 126 11.35 -8.84 -17.09
N MET A 127 11.02 -8.12 -18.14
CA MET A 127 10.02 -7.07 -18.14
C MET A 127 9.19 -7.12 -19.40
N VAL A 128 7.89 -6.93 -19.25
CA VAL A 128 6.95 -6.71 -20.37
C VAL A 128 6.31 -5.35 -20.19
N ARG A 129 6.36 -4.50 -21.22
CA ARG A 129 5.72 -3.19 -21.23
C ARG A 129 4.68 -3.17 -22.33
N ARG A 130 3.50 -2.63 -22.03
CA ARG A 130 2.34 -2.62 -22.93
C ARG A 130 1.72 -1.23 -22.96
N LEU A 131 1.16 -0.86 -24.11
CA LEU A 131 0.46 0.40 -24.32
C LEU A 131 -0.94 0.11 -24.85
N PHE A 132 -1.96 0.67 -24.19
CA PHE A 132 -3.37 0.43 -24.49
C PHE A 132 -4.13 1.73 -24.76
N ALA A 133 -5.18 1.64 -25.56
CA ALA A 133 -6.27 2.60 -25.57
C ALA A 133 -7.47 2.03 -24.79
N THR A 134 -8.17 2.89 -24.06
CA THR A 134 -9.42 2.52 -23.38
C THR A 134 -10.35 3.74 -23.28
N LYS A 135 -11.54 3.51 -22.73
CA LYS A 135 -12.46 4.56 -22.30
C LYS A 135 -12.65 4.45 -20.79
N ALA A 136 -12.46 5.56 -20.09
CA ALA A 136 -12.85 5.68 -18.69
C ALA A 136 -14.38 5.46 -18.54
N LYS A 137 -14.84 5.29 -17.29
CA LYS A 137 -16.26 4.99 -17.00
C LYS A 137 -17.24 6.04 -17.51
N ASP A 138 -16.80 7.27 -17.67
CA ASP A 138 -17.59 8.37 -18.22
C ASP A 138 -17.47 8.52 -19.75
N GLY A 139 -16.79 7.58 -20.40
CA GLY A 139 -16.57 7.52 -21.84
C GLY A 139 -15.34 8.26 -22.35
N ALA A 140 -14.57 8.93 -21.50
CA ALA A 140 -13.41 9.69 -21.94
C ALA A 140 -12.27 8.78 -22.43
N PRO A 141 -11.65 9.10 -23.59
CA PRO A 141 -10.55 8.31 -24.12
C PRO A 141 -9.27 8.48 -23.29
N VAL A 142 -8.65 7.36 -22.93
CA VAL A 142 -7.46 7.28 -22.07
C VAL A 142 -6.43 6.37 -22.71
N VAL A 143 -5.16 6.75 -22.66
CA VAL A 143 -4.03 5.86 -22.95
C VAL A 143 -3.48 5.32 -21.64
N VAL A 144 -3.12 4.05 -21.63
CA VAL A 144 -2.59 3.36 -20.46
C VAL A 144 -1.28 2.69 -20.79
N SER A 145 -0.26 2.93 -19.97
CA SER A 145 0.98 2.17 -19.94
C SER A 145 0.90 1.13 -18.83
N LEU A 146 1.29 -0.11 -19.12
CA LEU A 146 1.44 -1.17 -18.13
C LEU A 146 2.83 -1.78 -18.24
N ALA A 147 3.62 -1.69 -17.16
CA ALA A 147 4.86 -2.42 -17.00
C ALA A 147 4.66 -3.60 -16.03
N VAL A 148 5.08 -4.79 -16.45
CA VAL A 148 5.11 -6.01 -15.63
C VAL A 148 6.57 -6.44 -15.49
N VAL A 149 7.13 -6.25 -14.30
CA VAL A 149 8.54 -6.53 -14.00
C VAL A 149 8.65 -7.78 -13.14
N GLU A 150 9.34 -8.81 -13.59
CA GLU A 150 9.66 -9.99 -12.78
C GLU A 150 11.03 -9.81 -12.11
N MET A 151 11.05 -9.77 -10.77
CA MET A 151 12.27 -9.73 -9.97
C MET A 151 12.75 -11.15 -9.62
N HIS A 152 14.02 -11.28 -9.22
CA HIS A 152 14.53 -12.58 -8.78
C HIS A 152 13.87 -13.10 -7.50
N THR A 153 13.48 -12.18 -6.60
CA THR A 153 12.91 -12.48 -5.28
C THR A 153 11.63 -11.67 -5.05
N PRO A 154 10.68 -12.19 -4.24
CA PRO A 154 9.50 -11.43 -3.82
C PRO A 154 9.85 -10.16 -3.03
N GLN A 155 10.94 -10.21 -2.26
CA GLN A 155 11.41 -9.04 -1.50
C GLN A 155 11.85 -7.91 -2.43
N ALA A 156 12.63 -8.22 -3.48
CA ALA A 156 13.02 -7.21 -4.47
C ALA A 156 11.80 -6.66 -5.23
N ALA A 157 10.76 -7.47 -5.47
CA ALA A 157 9.50 -6.99 -6.04
C ALA A 157 8.79 -6.00 -5.09
N ALA A 158 8.70 -6.32 -3.80
CA ALA A 158 8.11 -5.41 -2.81
C ALA A 158 8.90 -4.10 -2.64
N GLU A 159 10.24 -4.17 -2.69
CA GLU A 159 11.10 -2.99 -2.64
C GLU A 159 10.94 -2.11 -3.88
N LEU A 160 10.84 -2.71 -5.07
CA LEU A 160 10.56 -2.00 -6.32
C LEU A 160 9.20 -1.30 -6.27
N GLU A 161 8.14 -2.01 -5.86
CA GLU A 161 6.80 -1.43 -5.79
C GLU A 161 6.73 -0.25 -4.82
N LYS A 162 7.34 -0.39 -3.64
CA LYS A 162 7.45 0.69 -2.66
C LYS A 162 8.22 1.88 -3.24
N LEU A 163 9.27 1.62 -4.02
CA LEU A 163 10.06 2.66 -4.65
C LEU A 163 9.24 3.41 -5.70
N THR A 164 8.59 2.72 -6.64
CA THR A 164 7.86 3.36 -7.75
C THR A 164 6.55 4.01 -7.32
N SER A 165 5.95 3.57 -6.20
CA SER A 165 4.77 4.22 -5.60
C SER A 165 5.12 5.46 -4.75
N SER A 166 6.40 5.71 -4.51
CA SER A 166 6.87 6.88 -3.78
C SER A 166 7.07 8.09 -4.72
N ASN A 167 6.90 9.29 -4.19
CA ASN A 167 7.12 10.50 -4.97
C ASN A 167 8.62 10.72 -5.28
N ASN A 168 8.90 11.23 -6.48
CA ASN A 168 10.24 11.68 -6.92
C ASN A 168 11.34 10.60 -6.92
N THR A 169 10.99 9.33 -7.06
CA THR A 169 11.93 8.19 -7.13
C THR A 169 12.10 7.65 -8.56
N GLY A 170 11.35 8.17 -9.52
CA GLY A 170 11.33 7.67 -10.89
C GLY A 170 10.51 6.40 -11.07
N ASN A 171 10.50 5.89 -12.30
CA ASN A 171 9.70 4.72 -12.67
C ASN A 171 10.37 3.93 -13.80
N VAL A 172 9.70 2.86 -14.25
CA VAL A 172 9.93 2.25 -15.56
C VAL A 172 9.45 3.23 -16.65
N ASN A 173 10.20 3.37 -17.73
CA ASN A 173 9.77 4.14 -18.89
C ASN A 173 8.50 3.52 -19.48
N ASP A 174 7.43 4.31 -19.57
CA ASP A 174 6.33 3.98 -20.47
C ASP A 174 6.81 4.02 -21.93
N LEU A 175 6.07 3.34 -22.81
CA LEU A 175 6.47 3.22 -24.20
C LEU A 175 6.33 4.54 -24.99
N ILE A 176 5.55 5.52 -24.54
CA ILE A 176 5.49 6.85 -25.16
C ILE A 176 6.78 7.63 -24.93
N ARG A 177 7.39 7.54 -23.75
CA ARG A 177 8.75 8.07 -23.50
C ARG A 177 9.81 7.44 -24.42
N GLU A 178 9.53 6.27 -24.98
CA GLU A 178 10.38 5.56 -25.93
C GLU A 178 9.90 5.65 -27.38
N ASN A 179 9.09 6.67 -27.70
CA ASN A 179 8.61 7.01 -29.04
C ASN A 179 7.59 6.03 -29.66
N HIS A 180 7.00 5.13 -28.88
CA HIS A 180 5.78 4.45 -29.28
C HIS A 180 4.58 5.38 -29.08
N ASN A 181 3.50 5.18 -29.84
CA ASN A 181 2.34 6.07 -29.76
C ASN A 181 1.04 5.29 -29.96
N VAL A 182 -0.04 5.81 -29.37
CA VAL A 182 -1.40 5.45 -29.72
C VAL A 182 -1.96 6.53 -30.65
N PRO A 183 -2.59 6.18 -31.79
CA PRO A 183 -3.15 7.18 -32.71
C PRO A 183 -4.09 8.17 -32.01
N GLY A 184 -3.78 9.47 -32.10
CA GLY A 184 -4.55 10.53 -31.46
C GLY A 184 -4.35 10.65 -29.94
N GLY A 185 -3.56 9.78 -29.34
CA GLY A 185 -3.22 9.80 -27.92
C GLY A 185 -2.23 10.90 -27.52
N PRO A 186 -1.92 11.01 -26.22
CA PRO A 186 -0.95 11.97 -25.74
C PRO A 186 0.47 11.56 -26.18
N ALA A 187 1.29 12.57 -26.47
CA ALA A 187 2.72 12.49 -26.74
C ALA A 187 3.58 12.34 -25.47
N ARG A 188 2.99 12.50 -24.28
CA ARG A 188 3.62 12.24 -22.98
C ARG A 188 2.57 12.10 -21.89
N PHE A 189 2.90 11.36 -20.84
CA PHE A 189 2.10 11.31 -19.62
C PHE A 189 2.45 12.50 -18.72
N ASN A 190 1.45 13.27 -18.27
CA ASN A 190 1.62 14.49 -17.49
C ASN A 190 0.51 14.64 -16.44
N GLU A 191 0.84 14.38 -15.17
CA GLU A 191 -0.13 14.21 -14.08
C GLU A 191 -0.96 12.92 -14.25
N ALA A 192 -0.27 11.85 -14.65
CA ALA A 192 -0.87 10.56 -14.90
C ALA A 192 -1.55 9.98 -13.66
N GLY A 193 -2.63 9.22 -13.90
CA GLY A 193 -3.08 8.25 -12.93
C GLY A 193 -2.00 7.20 -12.71
N TYR A 194 -1.93 6.66 -11.50
CA TYR A 194 -0.94 5.65 -11.13
C TYR A 194 -1.57 4.57 -10.26
N ALA A 195 -1.21 3.31 -10.51
CA ALA A 195 -1.47 2.20 -9.61
C ALA A 195 -0.35 1.15 -9.74
N SER A 196 0.01 0.50 -8.64
CA SER A 196 0.94 -0.62 -8.64
C SER A 196 0.50 -1.75 -7.71
N GLU A 197 0.97 -2.96 -7.99
CA GLU A 197 0.69 -4.15 -7.20
C GLU A 197 1.84 -5.16 -7.28
N VAL A 198 2.12 -5.85 -6.17
CA VAL A 198 3.05 -6.99 -6.14
C VAL A 198 2.28 -8.30 -6.24
N GLN A 199 2.69 -9.14 -7.19
CA GLN A 199 2.18 -10.50 -7.37
C GLN A 199 3.34 -11.50 -7.31
N GLY A 200 3.63 -11.96 -6.08
CA GLY A 200 4.77 -12.85 -5.83
C GLY A 200 6.10 -12.18 -6.18
N LYS A 201 6.67 -12.54 -7.33
CA LYS A 201 7.92 -11.94 -7.85
C LYS A 201 7.69 -10.84 -8.88
N LYS A 202 6.45 -10.63 -9.31
CA LYS A 202 6.09 -9.62 -10.31
C LYS A 202 5.67 -8.32 -9.63
N VAL A 203 6.02 -7.20 -10.23
CA VAL A 203 5.45 -5.89 -9.94
C VAL A 203 4.72 -5.43 -11.18
N LEU A 204 3.44 -5.10 -11.02
CA LEU A 204 2.62 -4.50 -12.06
C LEU A 204 2.56 -3.01 -11.76
N ILE A 205 2.83 -2.17 -12.76
CA ILE A 205 2.87 -0.72 -12.64
C ILE A 205 2.06 -0.17 -13.81
N ALA A 206 0.95 0.50 -13.51
CA ALA A 206 0.09 1.12 -14.49
C ALA A 206 0.12 2.64 -14.35
N GLU A 207 0.33 3.33 -15.46
CA GLU A 207 0.15 4.78 -15.59
C GLU A 207 -0.92 5.08 -16.64
N SER A 208 -1.73 6.12 -16.46
CA SER A 208 -2.78 6.49 -17.43
C SER A 208 -2.89 8.00 -17.65
N GLU A 209 -3.26 8.38 -18.87
CA GLU A 209 -3.39 9.78 -19.30
C GLU A 209 -4.55 9.97 -20.27
N PHE A 210 -5.25 11.09 -20.18
CA PHE A 210 -6.31 11.43 -21.13
C PHE A 210 -5.73 11.79 -22.49
N TYR A 211 -6.48 11.51 -23.56
CA TYR A 211 -6.13 12.04 -24.88
C TYR A 211 -6.18 13.58 -24.89
N ALA A 212 -7.14 14.16 -24.16
CA ALA A 212 -7.30 15.60 -24.04
C ALA A 212 -6.56 16.14 -22.82
N TYR A 213 -5.40 16.77 -23.02
CA TYR A 213 -4.57 17.34 -21.94
C TYR A 213 -5.25 18.42 -21.09
N SER A 214 -6.34 19.01 -21.57
CA SER A 214 -7.12 19.99 -20.80
C SER A 214 -7.87 19.36 -19.63
N ARG A 215 -8.03 18.02 -19.62
CA ARG A 215 -8.70 17.29 -18.54
C ARG A 215 -7.70 16.83 -17.50
N LYS A 216 -8.00 17.08 -16.22
CA LYS A 216 -7.09 16.89 -15.07
C LYS A 216 -7.65 16.01 -13.95
N ASP A 217 -8.56 15.10 -14.31
CA ASP A 217 -9.24 14.22 -13.36
C ASP A 217 -8.36 13.02 -12.97
N VAL A 218 -7.41 13.26 -12.07
CA VAL A 218 -6.41 12.26 -11.65
C VAL A 218 -7.05 11.10 -10.90
N ASP A 219 -8.16 11.31 -10.21
CA ASP A 219 -8.88 10.24 -9.50
C ASP A 219 -9.50 9.25 -10.49
N LEU A 220 -10.12 9.75 -11.56
CA LEU A 220 -10.61 8.89 -12.64
C LEU A 220 -9.47 8.14 -13.35
N LEU A 221 -8.34 8.80 -13.60
CA LEU A 221 -7.15 8.14 -14.17
C LEU A 221 -6.60 7.05 -13.22
N ARG A 222 -6.61 7.29 -11.91
CA ARG A 222 -6.23 6.29 -10.90
C ARG A 222 -7.16 5.08 -10.93
N GLU A 223 -8.46 5.26 -11.12
CA GLU A 223 -9.40 4.14 -11.30
C GLU A 223 -9.07 3.31 -12.53
N VAL A 224 -8.78 3.96 -13.66
CA VAL A 224 -8.35 3.28 -14.90
C VAL A 224 -7.05 2.51 -14.67
N SER A 225 -6.07 3.10 -13.99
CA SER A 225 -4.79 2.45 -13.69
C SER A 225 -4.99 1.20 -12.83
N LYS A 226 -5.84 1.27 -11.80
CA LYS A 226 -6.19 0.12 -10.95
C LYS A 226 -6.89 -1.00 -11.73
N ASP A 227 -7.82 -0.65 -12.61
CA ASP A 227 -8.52 -1.65 -13.42
C ASP A 227 -7.57 -2.40 -14.36
N THR A 228 -6.57 -1.70 -14.89
CA THR A 228 -5.56 -2.25 -15.79
C THR A 228 -4.74 -3.37 -15.14
N LEU A 229 -4.48 -3.30 -13.83
CA LEU A 229 -3.73 -4.34 -13.10
C LEU A 229 -4.44 -5.71 -13.16
N ARG A 230 -5.74 -5.75 -13.42
CA ARG A 230 -6.53 -6.98 -13.55
C ARG A 230 -6.25 -7.74 -14.85
N LEU A 231 -5.64 -7.10 -15.86
CA LEU A 231 -5.32 -7.75 -17.16
C LEU A 231 -4.28 -8.88 -17.03
N VAL A 232 -3.42 -8.82 -16.02
CA VAL A 232 -2.34 -9.80 -15.83
C VAL A 232 -2.83 -11.05 -15.09
N ASN A 233 -4.01 -10.96 -14.48
CA ASN A 233 -4.64 -12.04 -13.74
C ASN A 233 -5.36 -13.06 -14.63
N GLU A 234 -5.41 -12.85 -15.94
CA GLU A 234 -6.08 -13.72 -16.92
C GLU A 234 -5.14 -14.79 -17.54
N GLY A 235 -3.94 -14.99 -16.99
CA GLY A 235 -2.88 -15.85 -17.57
C GLY A 235 -2.37 -16.97 -16.69
#